data_AF-A0A6N2SZ72-F1
#
_entry.id   AF-A0A6N2SZ72-F1
#
_cell.length_a   1.000
_cell.length_b   1.000
_cell.length_c   1.000
_cell.angle_alpha   90.00
_cell.angle_beta   90.00
_cell.angle_gamma   90.00
#
_symmetry.space_group_name_H-M   'P 1'
#
loop_
_entity.id
_entity.type
_entity.pdbx_description
1 polymer ?
#
loop_
_entity_poly.entity_id
_entity_poly.type
_entity_poly.pdbx_seq_one_letter_code
_entity_poly.pdbx_strand_id
1 'polypeptide(L)' 'MLHTGEDLTKADRYRFRSHDIGVIFQSFNLLPALTVAENIILSMDASGKTFDRPKKQIAAELIEKVRL' A
#
# COMPACT_ATOMS: atom_id res chain seq x y z
N MET A 1 -4.32 0.41 -24.73
CA MET A 1 -4.87 -0.84 -24.16
C MET A 1 -6.14 -0.48 -23.43
N LEU A 2 -7.26 -1.04 -23.86
CA LEU A 2 -8.59 -0.80 -23.30
C LEU A 2 -8.78 -1.66 -22.07
N HIS A 3 -9.13 -1.06 -20.93
CA HIS A 3 -9.84 -1.76 -19.86
C HIS A 3 -11.21 -1.10 -19.75
N THR A 4 -12.27 -1.89 -19.96
CA THR A 4 -13.68 -1.53 -19.71
C THR A 4 -14.22 -0.25 -20.36
N GLY A 5 -13.99 -0.05 -21.66
CA GLY A 5 -14.89 0.76 -22.51
C GLY A 5 -15.03 2.27 -22.21
N GLU A 6 -14.32 2.82 -21.22
CA GLU A 6 -14.32 4.25 -20.92
C GLU A 6 -13.00 4.91 -21.34
N ASP A 7 -13.12 6.11 -21.90
CA ASP A 7 -12.02 6.94 -22.34
C ASP A 7 -11.21 7.44 -21.12
N LEU A 8 -10.10 6.75 -20.83
CA LEU A 8 -9.16 7.05 -19.74
C LEU A 8 -8.50 8.44 -19.83
N THR A 9 -8.76 9.22 -20.88
CA THR A 9 -8.22 10.59 -21.01
C THR A 9 -8.90 11.58 -20.05
N LYS A 10 -10.15 11.32 -19.63
CA LYS A 10 -10.91 12.19 -18.72
C LYS A 10 -11.12 11.64 -17.31
N ALA A 11 -10.89 10.34 -17.11
CA ALA A 11 -10.96 9.75 -15.78
C ALA A 11 -9.79 10.25 -14.93
N ASP A 12 -10.14 10.73 -13.75
CA ASP A 12 -9.30 11.36 -12.74
C ASP A 12 -8.08 10.50 -12.40
N ARG A 13 -7.02 10.65 -13.21
CA ARG A 13 -5.77 9.87 -13.10
C ARG A 13 -5.18 9.95 -11.70
N TYR A 14 -5.48 11.02 -10.97
CA TYR A 14 -5.02 11.23 -9.61
C TYR A 14 -5.76 10.33 -8.61
N ARG A 15 -7.09 10.22 -8.73
CA ARG A 15 -7.88 9.29 -7.92
C ARG A 15 -7.54 7.84 -8.22
N PHE A 16 -7.45 7.47 -9.50
CA PHE A 16 -7.08 6.10 -9.89
C PHE A 16 -5.69 5.71 -9.37
N ARG A 17 -4.69 6.60 -9.48
CA ARG A 17 -3.33 6.34 -8.97
C ARG A 17 -3.23 6.29 -7.44
N SER A 18 -4.07 7.03 -6.71
CA SER A 18 -3.99 7.09 -5.24
C SER A 18 -4.83 6.02 -4.54
N HIS A 19 -5.91 5.54 -5.17
CA HIS A 19 -6.78 4.52 -4.59
C HIS A 19 -6.48 3.11 -5.11
N ASP A 20 -6.21 2.96 -6.41
CA ASP A 20 -6.21 1.66 -7.09
C ASP A 20 -4.80 1.16 -7.47
N ILE A 21 -3.77 2.01 -7.35
CA ILE A 21 -2.37 1.65 -7.66
C ILE A 21 -1.52 1.61 -6.39
N GLY A 22 -1.06 0.43 -6.00
CA GLY A 22 0.01 0.26 -5.02
C GLY A 22 1.38 0.53 -5.67
N VAL A 23 2.13 1.50 -5.16
CA VAL A 23 3.50 1.79 -5.63
C VAL A 23 4.50 1.08 -4.71
N ILE A 24 5.34 0.22 -5.29
CA ILE A 24 6.50 -0.38 -4.62
C ILE A 24 7.75 0.36 -5.11
N PHE A 25 8.39 1.14 -4.26
CA PHE A 25 9.63 1.82 -4.63
C PHE A 25 10.77 0.81 -4.66
N GLN A 26 11.57 0.73 -5.72
CA GLN A 26 12.61 -0.30 -5.85
C GLN A 26 13.86 -0.04 -4.99
N SER A 27 13.97 1.15 -4.37
CA SER A 27 15.11 1.54 -3.54
C SER A 27 14.60 2.21 -2.25
N PHE A 28 15.07 1.74 -1.08
CA PHE A 28 14.66 2.10 0.30
C PHE A 28 13.39 1.44 0.88
N ASN A 29 13.15 0.14 0.65
CA ASN A 29 11.92 -0.52 1.14
C ASN A 29 11.86 -0.83 2.64
N LEU A 30 12.99 -0.81 3.35
CA LEU A 30 13.02 -0.99 4.79
C LEU A 30 13.97 0.03 5.41
N LEU A 31 13.48 0.79 6.39
CA LEU A 31 14.31 1.54 7.29
C LEU A 31 15.03 0.54 8.21
N PRO A 32 16.36 0.43 8.14
CA PRO A 32 17.12 -0.63 8.81
C PRO A 32 17.11 -0.49 10.34
N ALA A 33 16.77 0.70 10.85
CA ALA A 33 16.59 0.95 12.28
C ALA A 33 15.21 0.48 12.80
N LEU A 34 14.31 0.07 11.92
CA LEU A 34 12.96 -0.37 12.25
C LEU A 34 12.80 -1.87 12.01
N THR A 35 12.00 -2.51 12.86
CA THR A 35 11.53 -3.87 12.63
C THR A 35 10.66 -3.95 11.37
N VAL A 36 10.44 -5.16 10.86
CA VAL A 36 9.54 -5.41 9.72
C VAL A 36 8.13 -4.88 10.02
N ALA A 37 7.61 -5.13 11.23
CA ALA A 37 6.29 -4.65 11.63
C ALA A 37 6.20 -3.13 11.64
N GLU A 38 7.23 -2.45 12.14
CA GLU A 38 7.29 -0.98 12.16
C GLU A 38 7.36 -0.37 10.75
N ASN A 39 8.10 -0.99 9.82
CA ASN A 39 8.12 -0.56 8.42
C ASN A 39 6.74 -0.67 7.75
N ILE A 40 5.98 -1.75 8.04
CA ILE A 40 4.62 -1.92 7.53
C ILE A 40 3.69 -0.87 8.15
N ILE A 41 3.76 -0.66 9.48
CA ILE A 41 2.93 0.32 10.18
C ILE A 41 3.20 1.75 9.68
N LEU A 42 4.47 2.11 9.48
CA LEU A 42 4.85 3.41 8.92
C LEU A 42 4.21 3.64 7.54
N SER A 43 4.18 2.60 6.71
CA SER A 43 3.52 2.65 5.40
C SER A 43 2.00 2.80 5.53
N MET A 44 1.38 2.13 6.51
CA MET A 44 -0.04 2.30 6.83
C MET A 44 -0.34 3.72 7.31
N ASP A 45 0.51 4.32 8.14
CA ASP A 45 0.38 5.71 8.60
C ASP A 45 0.47 6.71 7.44
N ALA A 46 1.40 6.49 6.51
CA ALA A 46 1.58 7.33 5.34
C ALA A 46 0.47 7.18 4.27
N SER A 47 -0.33 6.11 4.33
CA SER A 47 -1.33 5.80 3.30
C SER A 47 -2.56 6.72 3.30
N GLY A 48 -2.79 7.47 4.38
CA GLY A 48 -4.02 8.26 4.56
C GLY A 48 -5.30 7.43 4.66
N LYS A 49 -5.21 6.11 4.74
CA LYS A 49 -6.36 5.20 4.88
C LYS A 49 -6.72 4.99 6.35
N THR A 50 -8.01 4.81 6.60
CA THR A 50 -8.51 4.34 7.90
C THR A 50 -8.47 2.81 7.92
N PHE A 51 -8.16 2.25 9.09
CA PHE A 51 -8.12 0.81 9.30
C PHE A 51 -9.13 0.46 10.38
N ASP A 52 -9.94 -0.56 10.10
CA ASP A 52 -10.99 -1.11 10.97
C ASP A 52 -10.42 -2.00 12.09
N ARG A 53 -9.16 -2.43 11.94
CA ARG A 53 -8.44 -3.30 12.86
C ARG A 53 -7.15 -2.65 13.34
N PRO A 54 -6.61 -3.04 14.51
CA PRO A 54 -5.33 -2.55 14.98
C PRO A 54 -4.21 -2.81 13.97
N LYS A 55 -3.44 -1.77 13.61
CA LYS A 55 -2.35 -1.86 12.63
C LYS A 55 -1.34 -2.96 12.96
N LYS A 56 -1.08 -3.22 14.24
CA LYS A 56 -0.22 -4.33 14.70
C LYS A 56 -0.74 -5.70 14.27
N GLN A 57 -2.05 -5.93 14.33
CA GLN A 57 -2.66 -7.18 13.88
C GLN A 57 -2.52 -7.34 12.37
N ILE A 58 -2.80 -6.27 11.62
CA ILE A 58 -2.66 -6.26 10.15
C ILE A 58 -1.20 -6.54 9.76
N ALA A 59 -0.24 -5.92 10.44
CA ALA A 59 1.18 -6.15 10.20
C ALA A 59 1.59 -7.60 10.47
N ALA A 60 1.10 -8.21 11.56
CA ALA A 60 1.35 -9.62 11.85
C ALA A 60 0.79 -10.54 10.75
N GLU A 61 -0.46 -10.31 10.33
CA GLU A 61 -1.09 -11.07 9.22
C GLU A 61 -0.33 -10.93 7.90
N LEU A 62 0.18 -9.74 7.59
CA LEU A 62 0.97 -9.49 6.38
C LEU A 62 2.33 -10.21 6.44
N ILE A 63 2.99 -10.22 7.60
CA ILE A 63 4.26 -10.92 7.80
C ILE A 63 4.06 -12.43 7.63
N GLU A 64 3.01 -13.01 8.21
CA GLU A 64 2.70 -14.44 8.06
C GLU A 64 2.48 -14.82 6.59
N LYS A 65 1.78 -13.98 5.81
CA LYS A 65 1.56 -14.23 4.37
C LYS A 65 2.85 -14.27 3.53
N VAL A 66 3.91 -13.59 3.96
CA VAL A 66 5.20 -13.53 3.24
C VAL A 66 6.15 -14.64 3.71
N ARG A 67 5.92 -15.21 4.90
CA ARG A 67 6.70 -16.33 5.43
C ARG A 67 6.31 -17.70 4.83
N LEU A 68 5.32 -17.73 3.94
CA LEU A 68 4.80 -18.90 3.25
C LEU A 68 5.32 -19.01 1.81
#